data_AF-A0A3D0UKQ5-F1
#
_entry.id   AF-A0A3D0UKQ5-F1
#
_cell.length_a   1.000
_cell.length_b   1.000
_cell.length_c   1.000
_cell.angle_alpha   90.00
_cell.angle_beta   90.00
_cell.angle_gamma   90.00
#
_symmetry.space_group_name_H-M   'P 1'
#
loop_
_entity.id
_entity.type
_entity.pdbx_description
1 polymer ?
#
loop_
_entity_poly.entity_id
_entity_poly.type
_entity_poly.pdbx_seq_one_letter_code
_entity_poly.pdbx_strand_id
1 'polypeptide(L)'
;DPVNPPTWAKETGKALTNSYYFEFPGMGNWVSATDPCAQEIITSFLTDPQSTPEATCLEDGEKVTFILPKDIYLESGISRFLTETKLESHNLIPLLALGFSMLLFVAQLIYFISLLVRRGMRGLLFEGQSNRLILIGHILATLVALLNLGFLWAFRQILNQIESTIPLVLRFGLPAEFETLFYAPFLAELMTAGLMVITFSIWIMGYWSIYQRVYFSLVTLAAVIFSSLLANWGLLILS
;
A
#
# COMPACT_ATOMS: atom_id res chain seq x y z
N ASP A 1 -9.59 -26.68 -14.33
CA ASP A 1 -9.01 -27.16 -13.07
C ASP A 1 -7.73 -27.98 -13.32
N PRO A 2 -6.57 -27.56 -12.78
CA PRO A 2 -5.30 -28.30 -12.93
C PRO A 2 -5.17 -29.55 -12.04
N VAL A 3 -6.00 -29.71 -11.00
CA VAL A 3 -5.98 -30.86 -10.09
C VAL A 3 -6.97 -31.93 -10.56
N ASN A 4 -8.20 -31.53 -10.91
CA ASN A 4 -9.25 -32.42 -11.39
C ASN A 4 -9.68 -32.03 -12.81
N PRO A 5 -8.94 -32.43 -13.84
CA PRO A 5 -9.18 -31.97 -15.21
C PRO A 5 -10.56 -32.41 -15.72
N PRO A 6 -11.20 -31.62 -16.61
CA PRO A 6 -12.56 -31.90 -17.08
C PRO A 6 -12.74 -33.27 -17.74
N THR A 7 -11.66 -33.81 -18.32
CA THR A 7 -11.64 -35.16 -18.90
C THR A 7 -11.97 -36.24 -17.89
N TRP A 8 -11.54 -36.13 -16.64
CA TRP A 8 -11.82 -37.14 -15.61
C TRP A 8 -13.29 -37.17 -15.23
N ALA A 9 -13.94 -36.00 -15.15
CA ALA A 9 -15.38 -35.91 -14.91
C ALA A 9 -16.18 -36.53 -16.07
N LYS A 10 -15.78 -36.27 -17.33
CA LYS A 10 -16.40 -36.89 -18.51
C LYS A 10 -16.26 -38.41 -18.51
N GLU A 11 -15.08 -38.95 -18.18
CA GLU A 11 -14.88 -40.40 -18.10
C GLU A 11 -15.66 -41.03 -16.93
N THR A 12 -15.71 -40.37 -15.78
CA THR A 12 -16.46 -40.86 -14.60
C THR A 12 -17.97 -40.88 -14.88
N GLY A 13 -18.51 -39.87 -15.56
CA GLY A 13 -19.93 -39.81 -15.94
C GLY A 13 -20.37 -40.99 -16.80
N LYS A 14 -19.50 -41.51 -17.67
CA LYS A 14 -19.82 -42.69 -18.52
C LYS A 14 -20.16 -43.94 -17.71
N ALA A 15 -19.66 -44.05 -16.48
CA ALA A 15 -19.92 -45.19 -15.59
C ALA A 15 -21.19 -45.02 -14.74
N LEU A 16 -21.89 -43.88 -14.84
CA LEU A 16 -23.03 -43.52 -14.00
C LEU A 16 -24.31 -43.39 -14.85
N THR A 17 -25.38 -44.08 -14.43
CA THR A 17 -26.65 -44.13 -15.16
C THR A 17 -27.37 -42.78 -15.22
N ASN A 18 -27.25 -41.97 -14.16
CA ASN A 18 -27.85 -40.63 -14.06
C ASN A 18 -26.73 -39.62 -13.83
N SER A 19 -26.10 -39.17 -14.91
CA SER A 19 -25.05 -38.15 -14.83
C SER A 19 -25.20 -37.13 -15.95
N TYR A 20 -24.95 -35.87 -15.59
CA TYR A 20 -24.95 -34.74 -16.50
C TYR A 20 -23.64 -33.98 -16.33
N TYR A 21 -23.09 -33.51 -17.45
CA TYR A 21 -21.81 -32.82 -17.47
C TYR A 21 -22.01 -31.34 -17.77
N PHE A 22 -21.53 -30.49 -16.88
CA PHE A 22 -21.50 -29.04 -17.03
C PHE A 22 -20.07 -28.53 -16.85
N GLU A 23 -19.60 -27.69 -17.77
CA GLU A 23 -18.27 -27.10 -17.73
C GLU A 23 -18.40 -25.61 -17.39
N PHE A 24 -17.71 -25.19 -16.33
CA PHE A 24 -17.68 -23.80 -15.87
C PHE A 24 -16.40 -23.15 -16.40
N PRO A 25 -16.47 -22.31 -17.45
CA PRO A 25 -15.28 -21.78 -18.10
C PRO A 25 -14.45 -20.92 -17.14
N GLY A 26 -13.14 -21.13 -17.12
CA GLY A 26 -12.22 -20.34 -16.30
C GLY A 26 -12.27 -20.62 -14.80
N MET A 27 -13.21 -21.44 -14.33
CA MET A 27 -13.30 -21.82 -12.93
C MET A 27 -12.32 -22.97 -12.60
N GLY A 28 -11.79 -22.90 -11.38
CA GLY A 28 -10.84 -23.86 -10.83
C GLY A 28 -11.52 -24.97 -10.06
N ASN A 29 -10.93 -25.34 -8.93
CA ASN A 29 -11.50 -26.27 -7.96
C ASN A 29 -12.64 -25.62 -7.16
N TRP A 30 -13.44 -26.44 -6.45
CA TRP A 30 -14.47 -26.00 -5.48
C TRP A 30 -15.66 -25.20 -6.05
N VAL A 31 -15.92 -25.32 -7.35
CA VAL A 31 -17.04 -24.62 -8.01
C VAL A 31 -18.39 -24.93 -7.34
N SER A 32 -18.61 -26.19 -6.96
CA SER A 32 -19.84 -26.62 -6.26
C SER A 32 -20.10 -25.91 -4.93
N ALA A 33 -19.06 -25.37 -4.27
CA ALA A 33 -19.18 -24.71 -2.98
C ALA A 33 -19.22 -23.17 -3.10
N THR A 34 -18.76 -22.61 -4.21
CA THR A 34 -18.49 -21.16 -4.34
C THR A 34 -19.35 -20.47 -5.38
N ASP A 35 -19.87 -21.22 -6.35
CA ASP A 35 -20.64 -20.67 -7.47
C ASP A 35 -22.14 -20.92 -7.27
N PRO A 36 -22.99 -19.87 -7.24
CA PRO A 36 -24.43 -20.03 -7.06
C PRO A 36 -25.11 -20.84 -8.17
N CYS A 37 -24.64 -20.72 -9.43
CA CYS A 37 -25.19 -21.47 -10.56
C CYS A 37 -24.89 -22.96 -10.41
N ALA A 38 -23.68 -23.33 -9.98
CA ALA A 38 -23.33 -24.71 -9.67
C ALA A 38 -24.18 -25.28 -8.53
N GLN A 39 -24.43 -24.50 -7.48
CA GLN A 39 -25.29 -24.92 -6.36
C GLN A 39 -26.74 -25.16 -6.81
N GLU A 40 -27.27 -24.32 -7.70
CA GLU A 40 -28.60 -24.49 -8.28
C GLU A 40 -28.70 -25.76 -9.15
N ILE A 41 -27.74 -25.98 -10.04
CA ILE A 41 -27.66 -27.18 -10.89
C ILE A 41 -27.59 -28.45 -10.03
N ILE A 42 -26.77 -28.45 -8.98
CA ILE A 42 -26.65 -29.58 -8.05
C ILE A 42 -27.99 -29.82 -7.33
N THR A 43 -28.62 -28.76 -6.84
CA THR A 43 -29.91 -28.87 -6.13
C THR A 43 -31.02 -29.40 -7.04
N SER A 44 -31.06 -28.95 -8.29
CA SER A 44 -32.00 -29.43 -9.31
C SER A 44 -31.80 -30.92 -9.60
N PHE A 45 -30.56 -31.36 -9.82
CA PHE A 45 -30.23 -32.78 -10.01
C PHE A 45 -30.62 -33.66 -8.81
N LEU A 46 -30.37 -33.18 -7.58
CA LEU A 46 -30.74 -33.92 -6.37
C LEU A 46 -32.26 -34.03 -6.19
N THR A 47 -33.02 -33.08 -6.73
CA THR A 47 -34.48 -33.06 -6.65
C THR A 47 -35.11 -33.96 -7.72
N ASP A 48 -34.59 -33.93 -8.95
CA ASP A 48 -34.99 -34.83 -10.03
C ASP A 48 -33.77 -35.34 -10.82
N PRO A 49 -33.20 -36.49 -10.43
CA PRO A 49 -32.01 -37.02 -11.08
C PRO A 49 -32.30 -37.66 -12.45
N GLN A 50 -33.57 -37.82 -12.82
CA GLN A 50 -33.96 -38.39 -14.12
C GLN A 50 -34.03 -37.32 -15.23
N SER A 51 -34.02 -36.05 -14.86
CA SER A 51 -34.06 -34.92 -15.80
C SER A 51 -32.73 -34.17 -15.82
N THR A 52 -32.34 -33.64 -16.97
CA THR A 52 -31.16 -32.77 -17.08
C THR A 52 -31.44 -31.44 -16.38
N PRO A 53 -30.62 -31.00 -15.42
CA PRO A 53 -30.77 -29.69 -14.81
C PRO A 53 -30.70 -28.57 -15.86
N GLU A 54 -31.50 -27.52 -15.67
CA GLU A 54 -31.34 -26.27 -16.42
C GLU A 54 -30.03 -25.58 -16.01
N ALA A 55 -29.31 -25.03 -16.97
CA ALA A 55 -28.01 -24.41 -16.76
C ALA A 55 -27.88 -23.06 -17.49
N THR A 56 -28.99 -22.33 -17.62
CA THR A 56 -29.06 -21.01 -18.27
C THR A 56 -28.15 -19.99 -17.56
N CYS A 57 -27.93 -20.14 -16.25
CA CYS A 57 -27.00 -19.32 -15.48
C CYS A 57 -25.53 -19.44 -15.90
N LEU A 58 -25.16 -20.44 -16.72
CA LEU A 58 -23.81 -20.56 -17.30
C LEU A 58 -23.57 -19.58 -18.45
N GLU A 59 -24.63 -19.08 -19.10
CA GLU A 59 -24.50 -18.13 -20.22
C GLU A 59 -23.97 -16.77 -19.76
N ASP A 60 -24.21 -16.42 -18.49
CA ASP A 60 -23.69 -15.23 -17.81
C ASP A 60 -22.31 -15.44 -17.17
N GLY A 61 -21.67 -16.60 -17.42
CA GLY A 61 -20.42 -17.00 -16.78
C GLY A 61 -19.34 -15.91 -16.84
N GLU A 62 -18.90 -15.48 -15.65
CA GLU A 62 -17.95 -14.39 -15.50
C GLU A 62 -16.62 -14.74 -16.21
N LYS A 63 -16.21 -13.91 -17.16
CA LYS A 63 -14.96 -14.14 -17.90
C LYS A 63 -13.79 -13.92 -16.96
N VAL A 64 -12.95 -14.95 -16.80
CA VAL A 64 -11.71 -14.82 -16.04
C VAL A 64 -10.84 -13.75 -16.66
N THR A 65 -10.54 -12.74 -15.86
CA THR A 65 -9.55 -11.71 -16.21
C THR A 65 -8.17 -12.24 -15.83
N PHE A 66 -7.35 -12.54 -16.82
CA PHE A 66 -5.96 -12.91 -16.59
C PHE A 66 -5.15 -11.66 -16.29
N ILE A 67 -4.44 -11.67 -15.16
CA ILE A 67 -3.45 -10.64 -14.87
C ILE A 67 -2.09 -11.12 -15.38
N LEU A 68 -1.51 -10.41 -16.35
CA LEU A 68 -0.24 -10.78 -16.95
C LEU A 68 0.92 -10.15 -16.16
N PRO A 69 2.16 -10.68 -16.26
CA PRO A 69 3.32 -10.08 -15.59
C PRO A 69 3.60 -8.62 -15.97
N LYS A 70 3.13 -8.17 -17.13
CA LYS A 70 3.22 -6.75 -17.55
C LYS A 70 2.22 -5.85 -16.81
N ASP A 71 1.19 -6.42 -16.18
CA ASP A 71 0.11 -5.72 -15.52
C ASP A 71 0.38 -5.57 -14.00
N ILE A 72 1.34 -6.32 -13.45
CA ILE A 72 1.74 -6.30 -12.04
C ILE A 72 3.25 -6.12 -11.93
N TYR A 73 3.68 -5.16 -11.11
CA TYR A 73 5.06 -5.13 -10.62
C TYR A 73 5.21 -6.21 -9.53
N LEU A 74 5.89 -7.31 -9.90
CA LEU A 74 6.20 -8.45 -9.03
C LEU A 74 7.26 -8.03 -8.01
N GLU A 75 6.85 -7.24 -7.03
CA GLU A 75 7.76 -6.68 -6.05
C GLU A 75 7.65 -7.37 -4.69
N SER A 76 8.79 -7.81 -4.18
CA SER A 76 8.90 -8.54 -2.92
C SER A 76 8.59 -7.65 -1.70
N GLY A 77 8.76 -6.33 -1.87
CA GLY A 77 8.66 -5.34 -0.80
C GLY A 77 7.29 -5.26 -0.13
N ILE A 78 6.22 -5.28 -0.91
CA ILE A 78 4.84 -5.17 -0.41
C ILE A 78 4.51 -6.36 0.50
N SER A 79 4.91 -7.56 0.11
CA SER A 79 4.67 -8.76 0.92
C SER A 79 5.40 -8.69 2.27
N ARG A 80 6.65 -8.18 2.29
CA ARG A 80 7.41 -7.95 3.52
C ARG A 80 6.73 -6.90 4.39
N PHE A 81 6.33 -5.77 3.83
CA PHE A 81 5.58 -4.73 4.54
C PHE A 81 4.30 -5.29 5.17
N LEU A 82 3.47 -6.00 4.39
CA LEU A 82 2.22 -6.58 4.87
C LEU A 82 2.45 -7.65 5.97
N THR A 83 3.57 -8.36 5.91
CA THR A 83 3.90 -9.38 6.93
C THR A 83 4.40 -8.74 8.22
N GLU A 84 5.29 -7.76 8.14
CA GLU A 84 5.89 -7.11 9.31
C GLU A 84 4.92 -6.17 10.03
N THR A 85 4.01 -5.51 9.29
CA THR A 85 3.03 -4.58 9.88
C THR A 85 1.79 -5.24 10.48
N LYS A 86 1.61 -6.55 10.30
CA LYS A 86 0.57 -7.29 11.01
C LYS A 86 0.89 -7.34 12.51
N LEU A 87 -0.13 -7.07 13.34
CA LEU A 87 -0.03 -7.10 14.81
C LEU A 87 0.41 -8.45 15.39
N GLU A 88 0.32 -9.51 14.61
CA GLU A 88 0.77 -10.86 14.98
C GLU A 88 2.29 -11.05 14.83
N SER A 89 2.99 -10.10 14.19
CA SER A 89 4.44 -10.12 14.07
C SER A 89 5.09 -9.91 15.44
N HIS A 90 6.10 -10.73 15.77
CA HIS A 90 6.81 -10.63 17.06
C HIS A 90 7.75 -9.40 17.15
N ASN A 91 7.89 -8.64 16.06
CA ASN A 91 8.82 -7.51 15.95
C ASN A 91 8.06 -6.18 15.88
N LEU A 92 7.78 -5.56 17.04
CA LEU A 92 7.06 -4.28 17.11
C LEU A 92 7.92 -3.05 16.77
N ILE A 93 9.25 -3.20 16.67
CA ILE A 93 10.19 -2.09 16.50
C ILE A 93 9.91 -1.25 15.25
N PRO A 94 9.70 -1.83 14.04
CA PRO A 94 9.42 -1.04 12.83
C PRO A 94 8.12 -0.24 12.95
N LEU A 95 7.10 -0.81 13.60
CA LEU A 95 5.81 -0.16 13.82
C LEU A 95 5.93 1.03 14.78
N LEU A 96 6.67 0.88 15.87
CA LEU A 96 6.95 1.96 16.81
C LEU A 96 7.78 3.08 16.16
N ALA A 97 8.79 2.72 15.37
CA ALA A 97 9.61 3.68 14.64
C ALA A 97 8.80 4.46 13.58
N LEU A 98 7.91 3.77 12.86
CA LEU A 98 6.96 4.37 11.93
C LEU A 98 6.05 5.37 12.66
N GLY A 99 5.39 4.92 13.74
CA GLY A 99 4.48 5.75 14.53
C GLY A 99 5.16 6.98 15.14
N PHE A 100 6.36 6.81 15.68
CA PHE A 100 7.17 7.92 16.23
C PHE A 100 7.52 8.94 15.14
N SER A 101 7.91 8.48 13.94
CA SER A 101 8.23 9.35 12.82
C SER A 101 7.00 10.15 12.36
N MET A 102 5.83 9.50 12.28
CA MET A 102 4.57 10.15 11.95
C MET A 102 4.19 11.25 12.95
N LEU A 103 4.37 10.99 14.25
CA LEU A 103 4.11 11.99 15.29
C LEU A 103 4.98 13.24 15.13
N LEU A 104 6.27 13.05 14.80
CA LEU A 104 7.19 14.17 14.57
C LEU A 104 6.86 14.95 13.28
N PHE A 105 6.41 14.27 12.22
CA PHE A 105 5.93 14.95 11.02
C PHE A 105 4.68 15.79 11.29
N VAL A 106 3.69 15.24 12.00
CA VAL A 106 2.48 15.99 12.39
C VAL A 106 2.85 17.17 13.29
N ALA A 107 3.75 16.98 14.25
CA ALA A 107 4.25 18.06 15.09
C ALA A 107 4.93 19.15 14.27
N GLN A 108 5.68 18.80 13.21
CA GLN A 108 6.30 19.75 12.28
C GLN A 108 5.27 20.55 11.49
N LEU A 109 4.18 19.93 11.04
CA LEU A 109 3.08 20.66 10.37
C LEU A 109 2.44 21.67 11.32
N ILE A 110 2.13 21.25 12.56
CA ILE A 110 1.56 22.13 13.59
C ILE A 110 2.51 23.28 13.91
N TYR A 111 3.80 22.98 14.09
CA TYR A 111 4.83 23.99 14.35
C TYR A 111 4.88 25.02 13.23
N PHE A 112 4.94 24.58 11.97
CA PHE A 112 5.02 25.46 10.81
C PHE A 112 3.77 26.35 10.66
N ILE A 113 2.57 25.79 10.86
CA ILE A 113 1.33 26.58 10.86
C ILE A 113 1.37 27.63 11.97
N SER A 114 1.79 27.24 13.19
CA SER A 114 1.91 28.18 14.31
C SER A 114 2.90 29.32 14.03
N LEU A 115 3.99 29.02 13.30
CA LEU A 115 4.98 30.01 12.87
C LEU A 115 4.39 31.00 11.86
N LEU A 116 3.62 30.51 10.88
CA LEU A 116 2.94 31.35 9.89
C LEU A 116 1.90 32.26 10.53
N VAL A 117 1.06 31.73 11.42
CA VAL A 117 0.04 32.51 12.15
C VAL A 117 0.70 33.60 13.00
N ARG A 118 1.76 33.26 13.75
CA ARG A 118 2.51 34.26 14.55
C ARG A 118 3.15 35.34 13.69
N ARG A 119 3.64 35.01 12.49
CA ARG A 119 4.21 35.98 11.54
C ARG A 119 3.15 36.87 10.91
N GLY A 120 2.00 36.31 10.54
CA GLY A 120 0.86 37.08 10.03
C GLY A 120 0.33 38.08 11.05
N MET A 121 0.26 37.70 12.33
CA MET A 121 -0.20 38.57 13.41
C MET A 121 0.81 39.66 13.82
N ARG A 122 2.12 39.44 13.66
CA ARG A 122 3.16 40.40 14.09
C ARG A 122 3.59 41.39 13.01
N GLY A 123 3.04 41.30 11.80
CA GLY A 123 3.51 42.08 10.65
C GLY A 123 4.92 41.66 10.21
N LEU A 124 5.30 42.05 8.99
CA LEU A 124 6.53 41.69 8.26
C LEU A 124 7.88 42.11 8.92
N LEU A 125 7.94 42.29 10.24
CA LEU A 125 9.10 42.83 10.95
C LEU A 125 10.09 41.74 11.39
N PHE A 126 10.69 41.03 10.44
CA PHE A 126 11.86 40.18 10.71
C PHE A 126 12.88 40.24 9.57
N GLU A 127 13.49 41.42 9.41
CA GLU A 127 14.65 41.63 8.55
C GLU A 127 15.92 41.07 9.20
N GLY A 128 16.39 39.92 8.71
CA GLY A 128 17.68 39.34 9.08
C GLY A 128 17.96 38.06 8.31
N GLN A 129 19.20 37.88 7.83
CA GLN A 129 19.62 36.73 7.03
C GLN A 129 19.42 35.39 7.76
N SER A 130 19.62 35.37 9.09
CA SER A 130 19.36 34.21 9.97
C SER A 130 17.88 33.78 9.96
N ASN A 131 16.94 34.73 9.84
CA ASN A 131 15.50 34.43 9.84
C ASN A 131 15.02 33.80 8.52
N ARG A 132 15.70 34.10 7.40
CA ARG A 132 15.41 33.47 6.10
C ARG A 132 15.84 32.00 6.09
N LEU A 133 17.00 31.69 6.64
CA LEU A 133 17.49 30.31 6.75
C LEU A 133 16.59 29.46 7.66
N ILE A 134 16.09 30.02 8.77
CA ILE A 134 15.08 29.36 9.63
C ILE A 134 13.83 28.99 8.82
N LEU A 135 13.32 29.95 8.04
CA LEU A 135 12.11 29.72 7.26
C LEU A 135 12.33 28.65 6.18
N ILE A 136 13.44 28.73 5.43
CA ILE A 136 13.75 27.75 4.38
C ILE A 136 13.88 26.34 4.97
N GLY A 137 14.59 26.19 6.09
CA GLY A 137 14.73 24.90 6.76
C GLY A 137 13.39 24.30 7.17
N HIS A 138 12.51 25.08 7.81
CA HIS A 138 11.20 24.59 8.19
C HIS A 138 10.25 24.37 6.99
N ILE A 139 10.34 25.16 5.92
CA ILE A 139 9.60 24.89 4.67
C ILE A 139 10.02 23.53 4.13
N LEU A 140 11.32 23.27 4.01
CA LEU A 140 11.83 22.00 3.52
C LEU A 140 11.36 20.83 4.40
N ALA A 141 11.44 20.99 5.73
CA ALA A 141 10.99 19.96 6.67
C ALA A 141 9.48 19.69 6.57
N THR A 142 8.69 20.74 6.37
CA THR A 142 7.24 20.62 6.14
C THR A 142 6.92 19.93 4.82
N LEU A 143 7.66 20.21 3.74
CA LEU A 143 7.47 19.52 2.47
C LEU A 143 7.80 18.03 2.58
N VAL A 144 8.88 17.66 3.27
CA VAL A 144 9.23 16.26 3.56
C VAL A 144 8.13 15.57 4.38
N ALA A 145 7.65 16.23 5.43
CA ALA A 145 6.55 15.71 6.26
C ALA A 145 5.28 15.49 5.44
N LEU A 146 4.89 16.44 4.57
CA LEU A 146 3.72 16.33 3.71
C LEU A 146 3.85 15.20 2.68
N LEU A 147 5.01 15.07 2.04
CA LEU A 147 5.25 14.00 1.06
C LEU A 147 5.16 12.63 1.72
N ASN A 148 5.82 12.43 2.87
CA ASN A 148 5.82 11.14 3.57
C ASN A 148 4.45 10.78 4.13
N LEU A 149 3.74 11.73 4.77
CA LEU A 149 2.39 11.49 5.28
C LEU A 149 1.39 11.26 4.14
N GLY A 150 1.49 12.04 3.06
CA GLY A 150 0.66 11.90 1.87
C GLY A 150 0.87 10.54 1.18
N PHE A 151 2.13 10.10 1.05
CA PHE A 151 2.47 8.78 0.53
C PHE A 151 1.84 7.67 1.38
N LEU A 152 2.02 7.68 2.71
CA LEU A 152 1.43 6.66 3.58
C LEU A 152 -0.10 6.62 3.48
N TRP A 153 -0.73 7.79 3.44
CA TRP A 153 -2.18 7.88 3.32
C TRP A 153 -2.66 7.30 1.98
N ALA A 154 -2.06 7.73 0.87
CA ALA A 154 -2.42 7.24 -0.46
C ALA A 154 -2.14 5.74 -0.62
N PHE A 155 -0.97 5.28 -0.14
CA PHE A 155 -0.61 3.86 -0.12
C PHE A 155 -1.62 3.04 0.67
N ARG A 156 -2.05 3.51 1.85
CA ARG A 156 -3.08 2.82 2.65
C ARG A 156 -4.42 2.76 1.93
N GLN A 157 -4.84 3.82 1.22
CA GLN A 157 -6.07 3.79 0.43
C GLN A 157 -6.01 2.76 -0.69
N ILE A 158 -4.88 2.68 -1.40
CA ILE A 158 -4.66 1.70 -2.47
C ILE A 158 -4.71 0.28 -1.91
N LEU A 159 -4.04 0.02 -0.79
CA LEU A 159 -4.10 -1.30 -0.13
C LEU A 159 -5.54 -1.67 0.23
N ASN A 160 -6.33 -0.75 0.80
CA ASN A 160 -7.72 -1.01 1.14
C ASN A 160 -8.59 -1.28 -0.11
N GLN A 161 -8.34 -0.58 -1.21
CA GLN A 161 -9.06 -0.75 -2.47
C GLN A 161 -8.76 -2.11 -3.13
N ILE A 162 -7.49 -2.53 -3.12
CA ILE A 162 -7.10 -3.83 -3.69
C ILE A 162 -7.62 -4.96 -2.81
N GLU A 163 -7.53 -4.83 -1.48
CA GLU A 163 -8.03 -5.83 -0.53
C GLU A 163 -9.53 -6.07 -0.69
N SER A 164 -10.33 -5.04 -0.98
CA SER A 164 -11.78 -5.17 -1.20
C SER A 164 -12.16 -5.73 -2.56
N THR A 165 -11.29 -5.61 -3.58
CA THR A 165 -11.59 -6.03 -4.95
C THR A 165 -11.02 -7.41 -5.27
N ILE A 166 -9.71 -7.63 -5.04
CA ILE A 166 -9.03 -8.89 -5.35
C ILE A 166 -7.93 -9.15 -4.30
N PRO A 167 -8.27 -9.73 -3.12
CA PRO A 167 -7.35 -9.83 -1.97
C PRO A 167 -6.09 -10.65 -2.27
N LEU A 168 -6.14 -11.54 -3.26
CA LEU A 168 -5.01 -12.37 -3.67
C LEU A 168 -3.92 -11.60 -4.44
N VAL A 169 -4.26 -10.46 -5.08
CA VAL A 169 -3.30 -9.71 -5.92
C VAL A 169 -2.15 -9.15 -5.11
N LEU A 170 -2.42 -8.66 -3.88
CA LEU A 170 -1.39 -8.12 -2.98
C LEU A 170 -0.31 -9.13 -2.59
N ARG A 171 -0.58 -10.44 -2.75
CA ARG A 171 0.41 -11.49 -2.53
C ARG A 171 1.44 -11.57 -3.66
N PHE A 172 1.09 -11.09 -4.85
CA PHE A 172 1.93 -11.12 -6.03
C PHE A 172 2.59 -9.76 -6.32
N GLY A 173 1.95 -8.65 -5.96
CA GLY A 173 2.56 -7.32 -6.13
C GLY A 173 1.55 -6.18 -6.19
N LEU A 174 1.95 -5.08 -6.80
CA LEU A 174 1.10 -3.90 -7.05
C LEU A 174 0.80 -3.76 -8.55
N PRO A 175 -0.45 -3.45 -8.92
CA PRO A 175 -0.81 -3.11 -10.30
C PRO A 175 0.03 -1.95 -10.86
N ALA A 176 0.37 -2.04 -12.15
CA ALA A 176 1.24 -1.06 -12.81
C ALA A 176 0.68 0.38 -12.83
N GLU A 177 -0.64 0.53 -12.71
CA GLU A 177 -1.32 1.83 -12.63
C GLU A 177 -0.88 2.69 -11.44
N PHE A 178 -0.32 2.08 -10.38
CA PHE A 178 0.13 2.80 -9.18
C PHE A 178 1.61 3.20 -9.20
N GLU A 179 2.33 2.99 -10.31
CA GLU A 179 3.75 3.33 -10.43
C GLU A 179 4.05 4.78 -10.03
N THR A 180 3.17 5.70 -10.43
CA THR A 180 3.35 7.13 -10.18
C THR A 180 3.42 7.50 -8.69
N LEU A 181 2.82 6.69 -7.81
CA LEU A 181 2.87 6.89 -6.36
C LEU A 181 4.30 6.78 -5.81
N PHE A 182 5.12 5.91 -6.41
CA PHE A 182 6.45 5.60 -5.91
C PHE A 182 7.50 6.66 -6.25
N TYR A 183 7.16 7.66 -7.07
CA TYR A 183 8.01 8.85 -7.23
C TYR A 183 8.01 9.75 -5.97
N ALA A 184 6.94 9.71 -5.16
CA ALA A 184 6.84 10.52 -3.95
C ALA A 184 7.92 10.20 -2.90
N PRO A 185 8.14 8.93 -2.48
CA PRO A 185 9.20 8.60 -1.52
C PRO A 185 10.60 8.87 -2.08
N PHE A 186 10.82 8.71 -3.39
CA PHE A 186 12.09 9.09 -4.02
C PHE A 186 12.38 10.59 -3.90
N LEU A 187 11.38 11.43 -4.18
CA LEU A 187 11.49 12.88 -4.01
C LEU A 187 11.70 13.24 -2.52
N ALA A 188 10.99 12.58 -1.62
CA ALA A 188 11.15 12.78 -0.18
C ALA A 188 12.56 12.43 0.30
N GLU A 189 13.21 11.42 -0.29
CA GLU A 189 14.58 11.04 0.04
C GLU A 189 15.59 12.11 -0.35
N LEU A 190 15.48 12.66 -1.57
CA LEU A 190 16.33 13.76 -2.01
C LEU A 190 16.20 14.99 -1.09
N MET A 191 14.98 15.28 -0.64
CA MET A 191 14.71 16.39 0.27
C MET A 191 15.20 16.10 1.70
N THR A 192 15.14 14.85 2.14
CA THR A 192 15.71 14.39 3.42
C THR A 192 17.23 14.56 3.45
N ALA A 193 17.93 14.29 2.34
CA ALA A 193 19.35 14.60 2.20
C ALA A 193 19.63 16.10 2.38
N GLY A 194 18.79 16.97 1.80
CA GLY A 194 18.85 18.41 2.03
C GLY A 194 18.65 18.81 3.50
N LEU A 195 17.70 18.17 4.20
CA LEU A 195 17.48 18.40 5.64
C LEU A 195 18.68 18.01 6.49
N MET A 196 19.36 16.92 6.16
CA MET A 196 20.59 16.51 6.85
C MET A 196 21.68 17.56 6.72
N VAL A 197 21.91 18.09 5.52
CA VAL A 197 22.89 19.17 5.28
C VAL A 197 22.55 20.43 6.07
N ILE A 198 21.28 20.83 6.09
CA ILE A 198 20.82 22.00 6.84
C ILE A 198 21.00 21.76 8.35
N THR A 199 20.60 20.61 8.87
CA THR A 199 20.75 20.23 10.28
C THR A 199 22.20 20.32 10.71
N PHE A 200 23.12 19.73 9.92
CA PHE A 200 24.54 19.79 10.20
C PHE A 200 25.07 21.23 10.20
N SER A 201 24.66 22.03 9.21
CA SER A 201 25.05 23.44 9.10
C SER A 201 24.59 24.28 10.30
N ILE A 202 23.39 24.03 10.81
CA ILE A 202 22.82 24.71 11.98
C ILE A 202 23.68 24.49 13.24
N TRP A 203 24.16 23.25 13.44
CA TRP A 203 25.02 22.92 14.58
C TRP A 203 26.40 23.56 14.48
N ILE A 204 27.01 23.58 13.30
CA ILE A 204 28.32 24.20 13.08
C ILE A 204 28.26 25.70 13.28
N MET A 205 27.28 26.35 12.63
CA MET A 205 27.26 27.81 12.55
C MET A 205 26.67 28.48 13.79
N GLY A 206 26.10 27.71 14.71
CA GLY A 206 25.52 28.27 15.92
C GLY A 206 24.28 29.13 15.65
N TYR A 207 23.65 28.98 14.49
CA TYR A 207 22.39 29.65 14.20
C TYR A 207 21.26 28.93 14.97
N TRP A 208 20.35 29.70 15.59
CA TRP A 208 19.16 29.23 16.33
C TRP A 208 19.42 28.88 17.80
N SER A 209 18.34 28.89 18.59
CA SER A 209 18.36 28.46 19.98
C SER A 209 18.55 26.95 20.10
N ILE A 210 19.12 26.48 21.21
CA ILE A 210 19.36 25.05 21.46
C ILE A 210 18.09 24.20 21.27
N TYR A 211 16.94 24.70 21.74
CA TYR A 211 15.65 24.02 21.59
C TYR A 211 15.25 23.82 20.13
N GLN A 212 15.45 24.82 19.28
CA GLN A 212 15.13 24.71 17.85
C GLN A 212 16.08 23.76 17.14
N ARG A 213 17.37 23.74 17.50
CA ARG A 213 18.34 22.79 16.92
C ARG A 213 17.99 21.35 17.28
N VAL A 214 17.69 21.09 18.55
CA VAL A 214 17.30 19.76 19.02
C VAL A 214 16.03 19.30 18.32
N TYR A 215 15.00 20.15 18.28
CA TYR A 215 13.75 19.84 17.59
C TYR A 215 13.95 19.53 16.10
N PHE A 216 14.67 20.39 15.38
CA PHE A 216 14.93 20.20 13.95
C PHE A 216 15.77 18.93 13.67
N SER A 217 16.70 18.60 14.57
CA SER A 217 17.48 17.36 14.50
C SER A 217 16.59 16.13 14.69
N LEU A 218 15.60 16.18 15.60
CA LEU A 218 14.65 15.09 15.80
C LEU A 218 13.76 14.87 14.55
N VAL A 219 13.28 15.95 13.93
CA VAL A 219 12.50 15.85 12.68
C VAL A 219 13.34 15.27 11.54
N THR A 220 14.61 15.67 11.44
CA THR A 220 15.54 15.12 10.44
C THR A 220 15.84 13.64 10.70
N LEU A 221 16.08 13.27 11.96
CA LEU A 221 16.28 11.87 12.35
C LEU A 221 15.04 11.02 12.04
N ALA A 222 13.84 11.54 12.29
CA ALA A 222 12.59 10.87 11.92
C ALA A 222 12.47 10.65 10.42
N ALA A 223 12.86 11.63 9.59
CA ALA A 223 12.90 11.49 8.14
C ALA A 223 13.85 10.37 7.71
N VAL A 224 15.07 10.33 8.26
CA VAL A 224 16.05 9.27 7.96
C VAL A 224 15.58 7.88 8.40
N ILE A 225 15.00 7.77 9.60
CA ILE A 225 14.43 6.50 10.09
C ILE A 225 13.30 6.04 9.18
N PHE A 226 12.38 6.94 8.83
CA PHE A 226 11.26 6.65 7.95
C PHE A 226 11.74 6.17 6.56
N SER A 227 12.68 6.89 5.96
CA SER A 227 13.32 6.50 4.69
C SER A 227 13.99 5.12 4.76
N SER A 228 14.70 4.84 5.86
CA SER A 228 15.35 3.55 6.08
C SER A 228 14.34 2.41 6.20
N LEU A 229 13.17 2.65 6.81
CA LEU A 229 12.07 1.70 6.86
C LEU A 229 11.49 1.43 5.47
N LEU A 230 11.22 2.49 4.70
CA LEU A 230 10.75 2.35 3.32
C LEU A 230 11.76 1.58 2.46
N ALA A 231 13.06 1.83 2.63
CA ALA A 231 14.12 1.10 1.95
C ALA A 231 14.12 -0.39 2.31
N ASN A 232 14.04 -0.71 3.61
CA ASN A 232 14.02 -2.08 4.11
C ASN A 232 12.79 -2.86 3.61
N TRP A 233 11.67 -2.18 3.45
CA TRP A 233 10.45 -2.73 2.87
C TRP A 233 10.40 -2.70 1.35
N GLY A 234 11.45 -2.23 0.65
CA GLY A 234 11.45 -2.17 -0.81
C GLY A 234 10.38 -1.24 -1.39
N LEU A 235 10.01 -0.17 -0.67
CA LEU A 235 8.99 0.80 -1.08
C LEU A 235 9.60 2.10 -1.65
N LEU A 236 10.92 2.19 -1.79
CA LEU A 236 11.59 3.38 -2.32
C LEU A 236 11.69 3.42 -3.85
N ILE A 237 11.89 2.26 -4.49
CA ILE A 237 12.06 2.13 -5.93
C ILE A 237 11.32 0.86 -6.34
N LEU A 238 10.41 0.97 -7.30
CA LEU A 238 9.88 -0.19 -8.02
C LEU A 238 10.98 -0.64 -9.00
N SER A 239 11.48 -1.86 -8.82
CA SER A 239 12.50 -2.50 -9.66
C SER A 239 11.99 -3.73 -10.41
#